data_AF-A0A1J3JL36-F1
#
_entry.id   AF-A0A1J3JL36-F1
#
_cell.length_a   1.000
_cell.length_b   1.000
_cell.length_c   1.000
_cell.angle_alpha   90.00
_cell.angle_beta   90.00
_cell.angle_gamma   90.00
#
_symmetry.space_group_name_H-M   'P 1'
#
loop_
_entity.id
_entity.type
_entity.pdbx_description
1 polymer ?
#
loop_
_entity_poly.entity_id
_entity_poly.type
_entity_poly.pdbx_seq_one_letter_code
_entity_poly.pdbx_strand_id
1 'polypeptide(L)'
;ELEEALFHAGAVPEADRGKPKQYDFARSARTDKGVSAVGQVVSGRFYVDPPGFVDRLNSNLPDQIRVFGYKRVARSFSSKKFCDRRRYVYLIPVFALDPISHRDREAVMASLGSGEEYVKCFECSERGRKNKIPGAVNSCKVTSFDKIDVQSEIKSEENSLSVVDSVEKVNGEGGNRMSDAKSKFCYGEKEKERFNRILSYYVGSYNFHNFTTRTKADDPAANRRIISFTANTVISLDGIEFIKCEVIGKSFMLHQIRKMMGLAVAILRNLAPESLIHTAFSKDVNITVPMAPEVGLYLDECFFTSYNTKFEDSHEEVSMEAYKEEAEAFKLKHIYSHIGSAERRYGSVALWLHSLNYRNYPDLNYDRNGHNTEQVIIYKKVDGSQDTTELEPVIVSKQNGENTQVKTSKETMTIA
;
A
#
# COMPACT_ATOMS: atom_id res chain seq x y z
N GLU A 1 -2.30 24.30 0.07
CA GLU A 1 -2.87 24.31 1.44
C GLU A 1 -1.79 24.58 2.48
N LEU A 2 -0.90 23.63 2.82
CA LEU A 2 0.13 23.89 3.84
C LEU A 2 1.02 25.11 3.56
N GLU A 3 1.49 25.33 2.32
CA GLU A 3 2.30 26.51 1.97
C GLU A 3 1.54 27.83 2.18
N GLU A 4 0.23 27.85 1.91
CA GLU A 4 -0.61 29.03 2.15
C GLU A 4 -0.90 29.21 3.65
N ALA A 5 -1.14 28.13 4.38
CA ALA A 5 -1.31 28.19 5.84
C ALA A 5 -0.03 28.67 6.55
N LEU A 6 1.15 28.27 6.07
CA LEU A 6 2.43 28.79 6.55
C LEU A 6 2.56 30.29 6.34
N PHE A 7 2.16 30.79 5.16
CA PHE A 7 2.14 32.23 4.89
C PHE A 7 1.16 32.96 5.81
N HIS A 8 -0.10 32.51 5.90
CA HIS A 8 -1.12 33.15 6.74
C HIS A 8 -0.83 33.07 8.25
N ALA A 9 -0.09 32.06 8.70
CA ALA A 9 0.37 31.94 10.08
C ALA A 9 1.58 32.84 10.41
N GLY A 10 2.12 33.58 9.43
CA GLY A 10 3.29 34.43 9.55
C GLY A 10 4.63 33.69 9.47
N ALA A 11 4.63 32.42 9.05
CA ALA A 11 5.82 31.57 9.02
C ALA A 11 6.73 31.84 7.83
N VAL A 12 6.16 32.33 6.73
CA VAL A 12 6.85 32.64 5.47
C VAL A 12 6.52 34.10 5.10
N PRO A 13 7.52 34.93 4.79
CA PRO A 13 7.28 36.32 4.39
C PRO A 13 6.64 36.40 3.00
N GLU A 14 5.91 37.49 2.71
CA GLU A 14 5.26 37.72 1.40
C GLU A 14 6.24 37.57 0.23
N ALA A 15 7.48 38.06 0.39
CA ALA A 15 8.52 37.97 -0.64
C ALA A 15 8.82 36.52 -1.07
N ASP A 16 8.63 35.56 -0.16
CA ASP A 16 8.93 34.14 -0.33
C ASP A 16 7.66 33.29 -0.57
N ARG A 17 6.48 33.90 -0.59
CA ARG A 17 5.21 33.22 -0.87
C ARG A 17 5.25 32.55 -2.24
N GLY A 18 4.83 31.28 -2.29
CA GLY A 18 4.90 30.45 -3.51
C GLY A 18 6.31 30.11 -3.98
N LYS A 19 7.36 30.40 -3.19
CA LYS A 19 8.76 30.14 -3.52
C LYS A 19 9.42 29.21 -2.49
N PRO A 20 8.99 27.93 -2.40
CA PRO A 20 9.48 26.97 -1.40
C PRO A 20 10.98 26.75 -1.35
N LYS A 21 11.69 27.07 -2.44
CA LYS A 21 13.17 27.00 -2.47
C LYS A 21 13.84 28.06 -1.59
N GLN A 22 13.21 29.21 -1.34
CA GLN A 22 13.83 30.30 -0.56
C GLN A 22 13.92 29.98 0.93
N TYR A 23 13.01 29.14 1.43
CA TYR A 23 12.98 28.66 2.82
C TYR A 23 13.28 27.15 2.95
N ASP A 24 13.98 26.57 1.98
CA ASP A 24 14.46 25.17 1.99
C ASP A 24 13.37 24.11 2.26
N PHE A 25 12.16 24.32 1.74
CA PHE A 25 11.06 23.40 1.96
C PHE A 25 11.38 21.99 1.44
N ALA A 26 11.29 21.01 2.32
CA ALA A 26 11.45 19.60 2.01
C ALA A 26 10.40 18.75 2.73
N ARG A 27 10.12 17.57 2.16
CA ARG A 27 9.17 16.58 2.68
C ARG A 27 9.79 15.19 2.68
N SER A 28 9.54 14.42 3.72
CA SER A 28 10.09 13.05 3.89
C SER A 28 9.51 12.05 2.90
N ALA A 29 8.24 12.23 2.52
CA ALA A 29 7.55 11.37 1.57
C ALA A 29 6.76 12.17 0.53
N ARG A 30 6.77 11.67 -0.70
CA ARG A 30 5.86 12.10 -1.77
C ARG A 30 4.77 11.04 -1.83
N THR A 31 3.61 11.34 -1.27
CA THR A 31 2.43 10.48 -1.37
C THR A 31 1.75 10.70 -2.72
N ASP A 32 1.25 9.61 -3.31
CA ASP A 32 0.52 9.67 -4.58
C ASP A 32 -0.88 10.26 -4.37
N LYS A 33 -1.55 10.61 -5.48
CA LYS A 33 -2.94 11.09 -5.43
C LYS A 33 -3.83 10.04 -4.75
N GLY A 34 -4.63 10.47 -3.79
CA GLY A 34 -5.54 9.61 -3.02
C GLY A 34 -4.89 8.81 -1.88
N VAL A 35 -3.58 8.93 -1.67
CA VAL A 35 -2.86 8.30 -0.55
C VAL A 35 -2.87 9.23 0.66
N SER A 36 -3.31 8.71 1.80
CA SER A 36 -3.34 9.46 3.06
C SER A 36 -1.98 9.49 3.77
N ALA A 37 -1.83 10.32 4.80
CA ALA A 37 -0.65 10.31 5.67
C ALA A 37 -1.03 10.78 7.06
N VAL A 38 -0.47 10.14 8.08
CA VAL A 38 -0.48 10.64 9.46
C VAL A 38 0.92 11.09 9.90
N GLY A 39 1.96 10.33 9.55
CA GLY A 39 3.35 10.64 9.92
C GLY A 39 4.14 11.38 8.84
N GLN A 40 3.52 12.31 8.09
CA GLN A 40 4.27 13.13 7.14
C GLN A 40 5.10 14.16 7.90
N VAL A 41 6.39 14.23 7.55
CA VAL A 41 7.31 15.23 8.12
C VAL A 41 7.79 16.16 7.01
N VAL A 42 7.67 17.46 7.28
CA VAL A 42 8.22 18.53 6.44
C VAL A 42 9.29 19.30 7.21
N SER A 43 10.19 19.96 6.48
CA SER A 43 11.20 20.83 7.05
C SER A 43 11.33 22.08 6.21
N GLY A 44 11.73 23.19 6.84
CA GLY A 44 12.01 24.46 6.19
C GLY A 44 12.43 25.49 7.23
N ARG A 45 12.79 26.68 6.76
CA ARG A 45 13.11 27.84 7.60
C ARG A 45 11.86 28.67 7.80
N PHE A 46 11.27 28.58 8.99
CA PHE A 46 10.00 29.22 9.33
C PHE A 46 10.14 30.17 10.50
N TYR A 47 9.42 31.28 10.47
CA TYR A 47 9.21 32.13 11.63
C TYR A 47 8.11 31.53 12.51
N VAL A 48 8.43 31.21 13.77
CA VAL A 48 7.46 30.55 14.68
C VAL A 48 6.89 31.50 15.72
N ASP A 49 7.51 32.66 15.93
CA ASP A 49 7.05 33.66 16.88
C ASP A 49 5.86 34.45 16.33
N PRO A 50 4.92 34.92 17.18
CA PRO A 50 4.82 34.72 18.63
C PRO A 50 4.39 33.28 19.02
N PRO A 51 4.32 32.91 20.31
CA PRO A 51 3.82 31.59 20.75
C PRO A 51 2.44 31.21 20.17
N GLY A 52 2.12 29.92 20.14
CA GLY A 52 0.87 29.40 19.54
C GLY A 52 0.96 29.15 18.03
N PHE A 53 2.16 28.87 17.50
CA PHE A 53 2.39 28.67 16.07
C PHE A 53 1.52 27.56 15.46
N VAL A 54 1.39 26.43 16.16
CA VAL A 54 0.61 25.27 15.69
C VAL A 54 -0.86 25.61 15.54
N ASP A 55 -1.43 26.36 16.51
CA ASP A 55 -2.85 26.77 16.47
C ASP A 55 -3.12 27.75 15.34
N ARG A 56 -2.23 28.75 15.16
CA ARG A 56 -2.32 29.68 14.02
C ARG A 56 -2.29 28.95 12.69
N LEU A 57 -1.42 27.96 12.56
CA LEU A 57 -1.27 27.20 11.33
C LEU A 57 -2.50 26.32 11.07
N ASN A 58 -2.97 25.61 12.09
CA ASN A 58 -4.16 24.75 12.00
C ASN A 58 -5.45 25.53 11.77
N SER A 59 -5.56 26.77 12.25
CA SER A 59 -6.73 27.64 11.99
C SER A 59 -6.88 28.03 10.51
N ASN A 60 -5.80 27.88 9.72
CA ASN A 60 -5.77 28.13 8.29
C ASN A 60 -5.80 26.84 7.45
N LEU A 61 -5.97 25.67 8.09
CA LEU A 61 -6.02 24.37 7.43
C LEU A 61 -7.43 23.77 7.53
N PRO A 62 -7.87 23.01 6.50
CA PRO A 62 -9.08 22.23 6.62
C PRO A 62 -8.92 21.13 7.68
N ASP A 63 -10.01 20.66 8.28
CA ASP A 63 -9.98 19.63 9.34
C ASP A 63 -9.26 18.33 8.93
N GLN A 64 -9.22 18.04 7.63
CA GLN A 64 -8.54 16.87 7.06
C GLN A 64 -7.01 17.02 6.99
N ILE A 65 -6.46 18.19 7.33
CA ILE A 65 -5.03 18.43 7.41
C ILE A 65 -4.72 19.04 8.77
N ARG A 66 -3.88 18.34 9.53
CA ARG A 66 -3.52 18.74 10.89
C ARG A 66 -2.01 18.73 11.05
N VAL A 67 -1.47 19.79 11.63
CA VAL A 67 -0.10 19.82 12.15
C VAL A 67 -0.16 19.52 13.63
N PHE A 68 0.49 18.43 14.05
CA PHE A 68 0.54 18.01 15.45
C PHE A 68 1.55 18.83 16.26
N GLY A 69 2.67 19.20 15.64
CA GLY A 69 3.68 20.02 16.30
C GLY A 69 4.88 20.32 15.43
N TYR A 70 5.92 20.88 16.04
CA TYR A 70 7.19 21.19 15.37
C TYR A 70 8.35 21.03 16.35
N LYS A 71 9.56 20.85 15.80
CA LYS A 71 10.81 20.84 16.56
C LYS A 71 11.85 21.72 15.88
N ARG A 72 12.67 22.41 16.67
CA ARG A 72 13.86 23.10 16.15
C ARG A 72 14.94 22.05 15.90
N VAL A 73 15.59 22.15 14.75
CA VAL A 73 16.53 21.15 14.23
C VAL A 73 17.81 21.83 13.76
N ALA A 74 18.85 21.04 13.54
CA ALA A 74 20.11 21.56 13.01
C ALA A 74 19.90 22.27 11.67
N ARG A 75 20.66 23.33 11.40
CA ARG A 75 20.55 24.12 10.14
C ARG A 75 20.71 23.28 8.87
N SER A 76 21.46 22.18 8.93
CA SER A 76 21.67 21.27 7.81
C SER A 76 20.55 20.24 7.63
N PHE A 77 19.60 20.15 8.56
CA PHE A 77 18.53 19.17 8.52
C PHE A 77 17.66 19.34 7.29
N SER A 78 17.33 18.21 6.69
CA SER A 78 16.35 18.12 5.61
C SER A 78 15.55 16.85 5.83
N SER A 79 14.23 17.00 6.02
CA SER A 79 13.31 15.90 6.27
C SER A 79 13.38 14.81 5.19
N LYS A 80 13.69 15.20 3.95
CA LYS A 80 13.90 14.28 2.83
C LYS A 80 15.20 13.48 2.95
N LYS A 81 16.31 14.15 3.25
CA LYS A 81 17.66 13.55 3.22
C LYS A 81 17.97 12.72 4.46
N PHE A 82 17.48 13.15 5.62
CA PHE A 82 17.73 12.51 6.91
C PHE A 82 16.68 11.46 7.30
N CYS A 83 15.60 11.31 6.53
CA CYS A 83 14.64 10.24 6.77
C CYS A 83 15.21 8.91 6.28
N ASP A 84 15.51 8.03 7.23
CA ASP A 84 16.20 6.76 7.00
C ASP A 84 15.26 5.70 6.43
N ARG A 85 14.03 5.69 6.95
CA ARG A 85 13.03 4.65 6.72
C ARG A 85 11.63 5.26 6.79
N ARG A 86 10.68 4.63 6.12
CA ARG A 86 9.25 4.98 6.23
C ARG A 86 8.46 3.72 6.55
N ARG A 87 7.47 3.85 7.45
CA ARG A 87 6.42 2.86 7.66
C ARG A 87 5.18 3.30 6.90
N TYR A 88 4.71 2.44 6.02
CA TYR A 88 3.40 2.58 5.39
C TYR A 88 2.50 1.48 5.90
N VAL A 89 1.21 1.78 5.92
CA VAL A 89 0.16 0.81 6.19
C VAL A 89 -0.76 0.74 4.99
N TYR A 90 -1.11 -0.48 4.60
CA TYR A 90 -2.13 -0.74 3.60
C TYR A 90 -3.27 -1.50 4.27
N LEU A 91 -4.45 -0.88 4.34
CA LEU A 91 -5.68 -1.54 4.76
C LEU A 91 -6.34 -2.19 3.54
N ILE A 92 -6.46 -3.52 3.56
CA ILE A 92 -7.13 -4.27 2.51
C ILE A 92 -8.30 -5.07 3.10
N PRO A 93 -9.52 -5.05 2.51
CA PRO A 93 -10.61 -5.88 2.98
C PRO A 93 -10.25 -7.36 3.00
N VAL A 94 -10.68 -8.08 4.04
CA VAL A 94 -10.45 -9.52 4.21
C VAL A 94 -10.93 -10.32 2.99
N PHE A 95 -12.06 -9.92 2.39
CA PHE A 95 -12.60 -10.59 1.19
C PHE A 95 -11.65 -10.53 -0.02
N ALA A 96 -10.69 -9.59 -0.05
CA ALA A 96 -9.76 -9.48 -1.18
C ALA A 96 -8.81 -10.67 -1.28
N LEU A 97 -8.60 -11.37 -0.17
CA LEU A 97 -7.74 -12.55 -0.07
C LEU A 97 -8.48 -13.85 -0.37
N ASP A 98 -9.82 -13.82 -0.43
CA ASP A 98 -10.65 -14.98 -0.73
C ASP A 98 -10.55 -15.35 -2.23
N PRO A 99 -10.06 -16.57 -2.59
CA PRO A 99 -9.88 -16.98 -3.98
C PRO A 99 -11.16 -16.93 -4.84
N ILE A 100 -12.34 -17.11 -4.23
CA ILE A 100 -13.62 -17.27 -4.94
C ILE A 100 -14.58 -16.07 -4.77
N SER A 101 -14.10 -14.95 -4.21
CA SER A 101 -14.98 -13.85 -3.78
C SER A 101 -14.94 -12.60 -4.66
N HIS A 102 -16.11 -11.94 -4.69
CA HIS A 102 -16.40 -10.61 -5.23
C HIS A 102 -17.51 -9.97 -4.37
N ARG A 103 -17.17 -9.25 -3.30
CA ARG A 103 -18.04 -9.13 -2.11
C ARG A 103 -18.44 -7.72 -1.64
N ASP A 104 -18.78 -6.74 -2.44
CA ASP A 104 -19.32 -6.72 -3.78
C ASP A 104 -19.60 -5.23 -4.08
N ARG A 105 -19.21 -4.68 -5.25
CA ARG A 105 -19.69 -3.35 -5.71
C ARG A 105 -20.89 -3.55 -6.64
N GLU A 106 -21.92 -4.22 -6.10
CA GLU A 106 -23.10 -4.82 -6.76
C GLU A 106 -22.80 -5.79 -7.93
N ALA A 107 -22.70 -7.07 -7.60
CA ALA A 107 -21.96 -8.18 -8.24
C ALA A 107 -20.75 -7.77 -9.10
N VAL A 108 -19.97 -6.80 -8.61
CA VAL A 108 -18.81 -6.17 -9.25
C VAL A 108 -19.21 -5.42 -10.54
N MET A 109 -20.33 -4.69 -10.42
CA MET A 109 -21.14 -4.20 -11.53
C MET A 109 -21.60 -5.35 -12.44
N ALA A 110 -22.05 -6.42 -11.77
CA ALA A 110 -22.62 -7.64 -12.30
C ALA A 110 -21.78 -8.39 -13.36
N SER A 111 -20.46 -8.50 -13.24
CA SER A 111 -19.64 -9.41 -14.07
C SER A 111 -19.88 -9.34 -15.61
N LEU A 112 -20.43 -8.19 -16.02
CA LEU A 112 -20.13 -7.40 -17.20
C LEU A 112 -20.62 -7.95 -18.57
N GLY A 113 -21.67 -7.39 -19.17
CA GLY A 113 -21.90 -7.41 -20.63
C GLY A 113 -22.89 -6.30 -21.06
N SER A 114 -22.94 -5.73 -22.28
CA SER A 114 -21.98 -5.60 -23.40
C SER A 114 -21.64 -4.11 -23.59
N GLY A 115 -20.37 -3.71 -23.45
CA GLY A 115 -19.99 -2.39 -23.97
C GLY A 115 -18.81 -1.67 -23.36
N GLU A 116 -18.22 -2.09 -22.23
CA GLU A 116 -17.02 -1.41 -21.73
C GLU A 116 -15.93 -2.38 -21.30
N GLU A 117 -15.14 -2.74 -22.31
CA GLU A 117 -13.75 -3.17 -22.19
C GLU A 117 -12.97 -2.03 -21.53
N TYR A 118 -12.35 -2.32 -20.38
CA TYR A 118 -11.64 -1.37 -19.54
C TYR A 118 -10.99 -0.24 -20.35
N VAL A 119 -11.44 0.99 -20.09
CA VAL A 119 -10.76 2.20 -20.53
C VAL A 119 -9.33 2.12 -20.00
N LYS A 120 -8.40 1.78 -20.90
CA LYS A 120 -6.98 2.06 -20.76
C LYS A 120 -6.89 3.45 -20.14
N CYS A 121 -6.24 3.57 -18.99
CA CYS A 121 -5.84 4.87 -18.47
C CYS A 121 -4.92 5.52 -19.52
N PHE A 122 -5.54 6.30 -20.41
CA PHE A 122 -4.86 6.99 -21.51
C PHE A 122 -3.87 8.02 -20.96
N GLU A 123 -4.09 8.49 -19.72
CA GLU A 123 -3.20 9.42 -19.02
C GLU A 123 -1.89 8.78 -18.51
N CYS A 124 -1.77 7.44 -18.49
CA CYS A 124 -0.50 6.76 -18.22
C CYS A 124 0.25 6.29 -19.48
N SER A 125 -0.39 6.28 -20.66
CA SER A 125 0.25 5.84 -21.91
C SER A 125 1.05 6.93 -22.62
N GLU A 126 0.75 8.22 -22.40
CA GLU A 126 1.34 9.30 -23.19
C GLU A 126 2.55 10.01 -22.55
N ARG A 127 2.96 9.66 -21.32
CA ARG A 127 4.14 10.27 -20.69
C ARG A 127 5.47 9.59 -21.03
N GLY A 128 5.50 8.71 -22.04
CA GLY A 128 6.69 7.97 -22.46
C GLY A 128 6.96 7.88 -23.96
N ARG A 129 6.14 8.48 -24.84
CA ARG A 129 6.40 8.51 -26.30
C ARG A 129 6.63 9.94 -26.79
N LYS A 130 7.85 10.44 -26.61
CA LYS A 130 8.41 11.37 -27.59
C LYS A 130 9.02 10.53 -28.70
N ASN A 131 8.28 10.36 -29.79
CA ASN A 131 8.82 10.31 -31.15
C ASN A 131 7.70 10.70 -32.12
N LYS A 132 7.90 11.84 -32.78
CA LYS A 132 7.03 12.42 -33.82
C LYS A 132 7.02 11.53 -35.07
N ILE A 133 5.86 11.34 -35.70
CA ILE A 133 5.64 11.38 -37.15
C ILE A 133 4.24 12.00 -37.41
N PRO A 134 4.07 12.96 -38.34
CA PRO A 134 2.84 13.74 -38.49
C PRO A 134 1.83 13.12 -39.47
N GLY A 135 0.54 13.29 -39.18
CA GLY A 135 -0.55 13.15 -40.16
C GLY A 135 -1.64 12.16 -39.78
N ALA A 136 -2.63 12.61 -39.00
CA ALA A 136 -4.02 12.14 -39.10
C ALA A 136 -4.90 13.01 -38.18
N VAL A 137 -5.73 13.82 -38.82
CA VAL A 137 -6.82 14.59 -38.23
C VAL A 137 -8.00 13.61 -38.04
N ASN A 138 -8.65 13.62 -36.88
CA ASN A 138 -10.11 13.81 -36.81
C ASN A 138 -10.62 13.92 -35.37
N SER A 139 -11.31 15.03 -35.18
CA SER A 139 -12.18 15.43 -34.08
C SER A 139 -13.36 14.49 -33.88
N CYS A 140 -13.84 14.35 -32.65
CA CYS A 140 -15.28 14.36 -32.37
C CYS A 140 -15.55 14.87 -30.94
N LYS A 141 -16.35 15.93 -30.87
CA LYS A 141 -16.97 16.52 -29.68
C LYS A 141 -18.10 15.60 -29.22
N VAL A 142 -18.33 15.50 -27.91
CA VAL A 142 -19.66 15.17 -27.38
C VAL A 142 -19.99 16.12 -26.25
N THR A 143 -21.19 16.66 -26.36
CA THR A 143 -21.82 17.74 -25.60
C THR A 143 -22.47 17.24 -24.32
N SER A 144 -22.52 18.14 -23.33
CA SER A 144 -23.28 18.12 -22.08
C SER A 144 -24.75 17.74 -22.23
N PHE A 145 -25.32 17.06 -21.22
CA PHE A 145 -26.72 17.22 -20.82
C PHE A 145 -26.94 16.99 -19.31
N ASP A 146 -27.98 17.67 -18.83
CA ASP A 146 -28.21 18.17 -17.48
C ASP A 146 -28.98 17.25 -16.51
N LYS A 147 -28.99 17.73 -15.26
CA LYS A 147 -29.69 17.32 -14.02
C LYS A 147 -31.17 16.98 -14.18
N ILE A 148 -31.66 16.08 -13.32
CA ILE A 148 -33.03 16.10 -12.78
C ILE A 148 -32.98 15.82 -11.27
N ASP A 149 -33.79 16.60 -10.55
CA ASP A 149 -33.98 16.75 -9.11
C ASP A 149 -35.36 16.19 -8.73
N VAL A 150 -35.51 15.48 -7.60
CA VAL A 150 -36.83 15.23 -6.97
C VAL A 150 -36.67 15.07 -5.45
N GLN A 151 -37.27 16.00 -4.71
CA GLN A 151 -37.58 15.96 -3.28
C GLN A 151 -38.94 15.33 -2.97
N SER A 152 -39.09 14.90 -1.71
CA SER A 152 -40.26 14.93 -0.80
C SER A 152 -40.40 13.58 -0.06
N GLU A 153 -40.82 13.45 1.20
CA GLU A 153 -41.01 14.32 2.37
C GLU A 153 -41.22 13.37 3.59
N ILE A 154 -41.24 13.94 4.79
CA ILE A 154 -41.10 13.35 6.14
C ILE A 154 -42.42 12.77 6.70
N LYS A 155 -42.31 11.81 7.65
CA LYS A 155 -43.08 11.68 8.92
C LYS A 155 -42.50 10.52 9.76
N SER A 156 -41.83 10.76 10.90
CA SER A 156 -42.34 10.76 12.30
C SER A 156 -42.90 9.38 12.72
N GLU A 157 -42.59 8.72 13.83
CA GLU A 157 -42.33 9.16 15.21
C GLU A 157 -41.51 8.11 16.00
N GLU A 158 -41.15 8.52 17.22
CA GLU A 158 -40.37 7.92 18.29
C GLU A 158 -40.95 6.62 18.88
N ASN A 159 -40.12 5.76 19.48
CA ASN A 159 -40.00 5.64 20.95
C ASN A 159 -39.37 4.29 21.41
N SER A 160 -38.53 4.43 22.43
CA SER A 160 -38.29 3.54 23.59
C SER A 160 -37.69 2.12 23.48
N LEU A 161 -36.53 2.03 24.14
CA LEU A 161 -35.88 0.93 24.88
C LEU A 161 -36.77 -0.14 25.55
N SER A 162 -36.26 -1.39 25.55
CA SER A 162 -36.03 -2.30 26.73
C SER A 162 -35.57 -3.68 26.20
N VAL A 163 -34.35 -4.19 26.43
CA VAL A 163 -33.76 -4.90 27.60
C VAL A 163 -34.55 -6.15 28.07
N VAL A 164 -33.77 -7.21 28.36
CA VAL A 164 -34.00 -8.56 28.93
C VAL A 164 -34.56 -9.64 27.96
N ASP A 165 -33.76 -10.62 27.53
CA ASP A 165 -33.12 -11.76 28.25
C ASP A 165 -34.13 -12.84 28.66
N SER A 166 -34.03 -14.03 28.04
CA SER A 166 -34.43 -15.33 28.60
C SER A 166 -34.13 -16.47 27.61
N VAL A 167 -33.30 -17.39 28.08
CA VAL A 167 -33.02 -18.70 27.51
C VAL A 167 -34.15 -19.66 27.90
N GLU A 168 -34.76 -20.35 26.95
CA GLU A 168 -35.41 -21.64 27.19
C GLU A 168 -35.08 -22.64 26.08
N LYS A 169 -34.59 -23.82 26.50
CA LYS A 169 -34.39 -25.02 25.68
C LYS A 169 -35.65 -25.87 25.76
N VAL A 170 -36.16 -26.35 24.62
CA VAL A 170 -36.90 -27.63 24.53
C VAL A 170 -36.58 -28.32 23.19
N ASN A 171 -36.32 -29.63 23.27
CA ASN A 171 -35.97 -30.57 22.20
C ASN A 171 -37.12 -30.87 21.23
N GLY A 172 -36.80 -31.31 20.00
CA GLY A 172 -37.73 -32.10 19.17
C GLY A 172 -37.50 -32.06 17.66
N GLU A 173 -36.69 -33.00 17.18
CA GLU A 173 -36.80 -33.77 15.92
C GLU A 173 -37.09 -33.11 14.56
N GLY A 174 -36.23 -33.44 13.59
CA GLY A 174 -36.66 -33.86 12.25
C GLY A 174 -36.85 -32.76 11.20
N GLY A 175 -35.78 -32.45 10.46
CA GLY A 175 -35.91 -31.65 9.24
C GLY A 175 -34.57 -31.34 8.58
N ASN A 176 -34.09 -32.29 7.77
CA ASN A 176 -32.95 -32.10 6.89
C ASN A 176 -33.23 -30.93 5.92
N ARG A 177 -32.70 -29.75 6.22
CA ARG A 177 -32.49 -28.66 5.26
C ARG A 177 -31.01 -28.34 5.26
N MET A 178 -30.31 -29.02 4.37
CA MET A 178 -28.96 -28.67 3.97
C MET A 178 -29.02 -27.30 3.29
N SER A 179 -28.97 -26.24 4.08
CA SER A 179 -28.62 -24.92 3.57
C SER A 179 -27.11 -24.91 3.42
N ASP A 180 -26.64 -24.96 2.17
CA ASP A 180 -25.23 -24.69 1.83
C ASP A 180 -24.87 -23.27 2.29
N ALA A 181 -24.49 -23.15 3.56
CA ALA A 181 -23.83 -21.98 4.09
C ALA A 181 -22.45 -21.94 3.43
N LYS A 182 -22.34 -21.30 2.25
CA LYS A 182 -21.05 -20.94 1.66
C LYS A 182 -20.18 -20.36 2.77
N SER A 183 -19.18 -21.12 3.20
CA SER A 183 -18.34 -20.76 4.35
C SER A 183 -17.79 -19.35 4.09
N LYS A 184 -18.13 -18.39 4.95
CA LYS A 184 -17.59 -17.04 4.87
C LYS A 184 -16.08 -17.14 5.05
N PHE A 185 -15.31 -16.73 4.04
CA PHE A 185 -13.84 -16.67 4.17
C PHE A 185 -13.47 -15.89 5.41
N CYS A 186 -12.56 -16.47 6.19
CA CYS A 186 -12.06 -15.90 7.42
C CYS A 186 -10.54 -15.76 7.28
N TYR A 187 -10.00 -14.63 7.71
CA TYR A 187 -8.55 -14.45 7.81
C TYR A 187 -8.04 -15.08 9.11
N GLY A 188 -8.07 -16.41 9.14
CA GLY A 188 -7.61 -17.22 10.27
C GLY A 188 -6.09 -17.36 10.30
N GLU A 189 -5.58 -18.15 11.25
CA GLU A 189 -4.13 -18.32 11.44
C GLU A 189 -3.45 -18.94 10.20
N LYS A 190 -4.09 -19.88 9.50
CA LYS A 190 -3.52 -20.48 8.28
C LYS A 190 -3.37 -19.46 7.15
N GLU A 191 -4.40 -18.67 6.90
CA GLU A 191 -4.39 -17.60 5.90
C GLU A 191 -3.38 -16.50 6.29
N LYS A 192 -3.27 -16.20 7.58
CA LYS A 192 -2.30 -15.25 8.13
C LYS A 192 -0.87 -15.73 7.94
N GLU A 193 -0.55 -16.98 8.29
CA GLU A 193 0.76 -17.59 8.11
C GLU A 193 1.16 -17.58 6.63
N ARG A 194 0.25 -18.02 5.75
CA ARG A 194 0.51 -18.04 4.31
C ARG A 194 0.73 -16.63 3.75
N PHE A 195 -0.10 -15.66 4.13
CA PHE A 195 0.06 -14.30 3.62
C PHE A 195 1.35 -13.65 4.13
N ASN A 196 1.70 -13.81 5.41
CA ASN A 196 2.98 -13.34 5.94
C ASN A 196 4.18 -14.03 5.27
N ARG A 197 4.08 -15.32 4.91
CA ARG A 197 5.11 -15.99 4.10
C ARG A 197 5.29 -15.32 2.74
N ILE A 198 4.19 -15.01 2.04
CA ILE A 198 4.25 -14.33 0.74
C ILE A 198 4.88 -12.93 0.89
N LEU A 199 4.48 -12.18 1.92
CA LEU A 199 5.01 -10.84 2.19
C LEU A 199 6.50 -10.87 2.58
N SER A 200 6.97 -11.93 3.23
CA SER A 200 8.37 -12.05 3.65
C SER A 200 9.34 -12.18 2.47
N TYR A 201 8.90 -12.67 1.30
CA TYR A 201 9.73 -12.70 0.09
C TYR A 201 10.13 -11.31 -0.43
N TYR A 202 9.43 -10.24 -0.02
CA TYR A 202 9.84 -8.88 -0.33
C TYR A 202 10.94 -8.35 0.60
N VAL A 203 11.14 -8.95 1.77
CA VAL A 203 12.09 -8.48 2.78
C VAL A 203 13.52 -8.77 2.31
N GLY A 204 14.35 -7.72 2.28
CA GLY A 204 15.68 -7.79 1.69
C GLY A 204 15.94 -6.65 0.74
N SER A 205 17.02 -6.78 -0.03
CA SER A 205 17.41 -5.79 -1.05
C SER A 205 17.28 -6.43 -2.42
N TYR A 206 16.36 -5.91 -3.23
CA TYR A 206 16.06 -6.44 -4.55
C TYR A 206 15.93 -5.33 -5.57
N ASN A 207 15.91 -5.71 -6.86
CA ASN A 207 15.58 -4.79 -7.94
C ASN A 207 14.06 -4.75 -8.14
N PHE A 208 13.44 -3.61 -7.84
CA PHE A 208 11.99 -3.43 -7.87
C PHE A 208 11.51 -2.77 -9.17
N HIS A 209 12.23 -2.90 -10.29
CA HIS A 209 11.89 -2.24 -11.55
C HIS A 209 10.49 -2.58 -12.07
N ASN A 210 10.07 -3.84 -11.96
CA ASN A 210 8.71 -4.30 -12.29
C ASN A 210 7.63 -3.71 -11.34
N PHE A 211 8.03 -3.26 -10.16
CA PHE A 211 7.17 -2.67 -9.15
C PHE A 211 7.05 -1.15 -9.28
N THR A 212 7.46 -0.56 -10.40
CA THR A 212 7.26 0.86 -10.70
C THR A 212 6.90 1.05 -12.17
N THR A 213 6.79 2.29 -12.63
CA THR A 213 6.49 2.64 -14.03
C THR A 213 7.55 3.56 -14.66
N ARG A 214 8.44 4.15 -13.85
CA ARG A 214 9.37 5.20 -14.30
C ARG A 214 10.84 4.85 -14.15
N THR A 215 11.15 3.65 -13.71
CA THR A 215 12.52 3.23 -13.40
C THR A 215 12.77 1.92 -14.12
N LYS A 216 13.85 1.89 -14.90
CA LYS A 216 14.27 0.72 -15.68
C LYS A 216 15.09 -0.23 -14.80
N ALA A 217 15.24 -1.48 -15.25
CA ALA A 217 15.99 -2.52 -14.53
C ALA A 217 17.46 -2.19 -14.28
N ASP A 218 18.09 -1.47 -15.21
CA ASP A 218 19.50 -1.05 -15.16
C ASP A 218 19.74 0.14 -14.23
N ASP A 219 18.71 0.95 -13.95
CA ASP A 219 18.82 2.09 -13.06
C ASP A 219 19.10 1.62 -11.62
N PRO A 220 20.20 2.06 -10.97
CA PRO A 220 20.48 1.74 -9.57
C PRO A 220 19.35 2.17 -8.63
N ALA A 221 18.57 3.19 -9.01
CA ALA A 221 17.39 3.61 -8.30
C ALA A 221 16.24 2.59 -8.38
N ALA A 222 16.34 1.48 -9.11
CA ALA A 222 15.40 0.36 -9.01
C ALA A 222 15.67 -0.50 -7.77
N ASN A 223 16.89 -0.50 -7.25
CA ASN A 223 17.25 -1.28 -6.07
C ASN A 223 16.65 -0.65 -4.81
N ARG A 224 15.85 -1.41 -4.08
CA ARG A 224 15.20 -0.96 -2.85
C ARG A 224 15.36 -2.01 -1.78
N ARG A 225 15.32 -1.53 -0.52
CA ARG A 225 15.43 -2.37 0.66
C ARG A 225 14.17 -2.29 1.50
N ILE A 226 13.51 -3.43 1.63
CA ILE A 226 12.40 -3.65 2.56
C ILE A 226 12.99 -4.27 3.82
N ILE A 227 12.55 -3.78 4.97
CA ILE A 227 13.06 -4.14 6.29
C ILE A 227 12.09 -5.08 6.99
N SER A 228 10.79 -4.80 6.89
CA SER A 228 9.74 -5.70 7.37
C SER A 228 8.48 -5.52 6.52
N PHE A 229 7.70 -6.59 6.42
CA PHE A 229 6.39 -6.58 5.80
C PHE A 229 5.50 -7.63 6.48
N THR A 230 4.45 -7.20 7.19
CA THR A 230 3.60 -8.08 8.00
C THR A 230 2.12 -7.76 7.82
N ALA A 231 1.24 -8.72 8.14
CA ALA A 231 -0.21 -8.58 8.02
C ALA A 231 -0.95 -9.27 9.19
N ASN A 232 -0.59 -8.90 10.42
CA ASN A 232 -1.00 -9.67 11.61
C ASN A 232 -2.31 -9.22 12.24
N THR A 233 -2.79 -8.02 11.91
CA THR A 233 -3.91 -7.38 12.60
C THR A 233 -5.11 -7.24 11.67
N VAL A 234 -6.31 -7.53 12.19
CA VAL A 234 -7.59 -7.28 11.52
C VAL A 234 -8.33 -6.20 12.30
N ILE A 235 -8.93 -5.25 11.58
CA ILE A 235 -9.75 -4.16 12.14
C ILE A 235 -11.09 -4.13 11.43
N SER A 236 -12.16 -3.75 12.14
CA SER A 236 -13.50 -3.59 11.55
C SER A 236 -13.79 -2.11 11.33
N LEU A 237 -14.07 -1.73 10.08
CA LEU A 237 -14.42 -0.37 9.67
C LEU A 237 -15.74 -0.39 8.90
N ASP A 238 -16.75 0.35 9.34
CA ASP A 238 -18.08 0.42 8.71
C ASP A 238 -18.75 -0.94 8.40
N GLY A 239 -18.48 -1.94 9.24
CA GLY A 239 -18.97 -3.31 9.11
C GLY A 239 -18.17 -4.20 8.16
N ILE A 240 -17.04 -3.72 7.63
CA ILE A 240 -16.13 -4.45 6.77
C ILE A 240 -14.85 -4.76 7.55
N GLU A 241 -14.41 -6.01 7.51
CA GLU A 241 -13.15 -6.44 8.11
C GLU A 241 -11.99 -6.12 7.16
N PHE A 242 -10.99 -5.39 7.64
CA PHE A 242 -9.77 -5.02 6.94
C PHE A 242 -8.55 -5.63 7.61
N ILE A 243 -7.60 -6.07 6.80
CA ILE A 243 -6.28 -6.53 7.23
C ILE A 243 -5.34 -5.33 7.18
N LYS A 244 -4.66 -5.08 8.31
CA LYS A 244 -3.64 -4.04 8.44
C LYS A 244 -2.29 -4.62 8.01
N CYS A 245 -1.87 -4.30 6.79
CA CYS A 245 -0.56 -4.68 6.27
C CYS A 245 0.45 -3.57 6.54
N GLU A 246 1.52 -3.85 7.27
CA GLU A 246 2.54 -2.87 7.67
C GLU A 246 3.85 -3.16 6.93
N VAL A 247 4.34 -2.18 6.17
CA VAL A 247 5.60 -2.30 5.43
C VAL A 247 6.58 -1.21 5.87
N ILE A 248 7.77 -1.62 6.27
CA ILE A 248 8.88 -0.72 6.60
C ILE A 248 9.96 -0.89 5.55
N GLY A 249 10.36 0.20 4.91
CA GLY A 249 11.43 0.21 3.90
C GLY A 249 12.29 1.45 4.02
N LYS A 250 13.52 1.39 3.49
CA LYS A 250 14.42 2.56 3.45
C LYS A 250 13.83 3.67 2.58
N SER A 251 13.37 3.31 1.39
CA SER A 251 12.70 4.19 0.45
C SER A 251 11.77 3.39 -0.45
N PHE A 252 10.82 4.07 -1.09
CA PHE A 252 9.86 3.46 -2.01
C PHE A 252 9.81 4.26 -3.31
N MET A 253 9.68 3.57 -4.43
CA MET A 253 9.42 4.15 -5.75
C MET A 253 7.93 4.44 -5.94
N LEU A 254 7.62 5.17 -7.00
CA LEU A 254 6.25 5.42 -7.44
C LEU A 254 5.49 4.08 -7.59
N HIS A 255 4.32 3.98 -6.98
CA HIS A 255 3.43 2.80 -6.98
C HIS A 255 4.00 1.51 -6.36
N GLN A 256 5.23 1.50 -5.82
CA GLN A 256 5.91 0.28 -5.39
C GLN A 256 5.10 -0.55 -4.40
N ILE A 257 4.62 0.06 -3.32
CA ILE A 257 3.85 -0.66 -2.29
C ILE A 257 2.56 -1.23 -2.86
N ARG A 258 1.85 -0.46 -3.71
CA ARG A 258 0.60 -0.88 -4.34
C ARG A 258 0.82 -2.05 -5.30
N LYS A 259 1.94 -2.07 -6.02
CA LYS A 259 2.33 -3.19 -6.89
C LYS A 259 2.77 -4.43 -6.10
N MET A 260 3.49 -4.25 -4.99
CA MET A 260 3.83 -5.36 -4.08
C MET A 260 2.56 -5.99 -3.52
N MET A 261 1.61 -5.18 -3.03
CA MET A 261 0.31 -5.66 -2.57
C MET A 261 -0.49 -6.35 -3.67
N GLY A 262 -0.51 -5.80 -4.89
CA GLY A 262 -1.25 -6.38 -6.00
C GLY A 262 -0.75 -7.78 -6.39
N LEU A 263 0.56 -7.98 -6.45
CA LEU A 263 1.13 -9.31 -6.71
C LEU A 263 0.91 -10.27 -5.53
N ALA A 264 1.08 -9.81 -4.29
CA ALA A 264 0.86 -10.64 -3.11
C ALA A 264 -0.59 -11.15 -3.02
N VAL A 265 -1.57 -10.29 -3.32
CA VAL A 265 -2.98 -10.67 -3.40
C VAL A 265 -3.22 -11.66 -4.53
N ALA A 266 -2.64 -11.45 -5.72
CA ALA A 266 -2.77 -12.39 -6.84
C ALA A 266 -2.28 -13.80 -6.48
N ILE A 267 -1.14 -13.89 -5.80
CA ILE A 267 -0.54 -15.16 -5.37
C ILE A 267 -1.40 -15.84 -4.30
N LEU A 268 -1.88 -15.09 -3.31
CA LEU A 268 -2.71 -15.68 -2.26
C LEU A 268 -4.05 -16.20 -2.81
N ARG A 269 -4.61 -15.53 -3.82
CA ARG A 269 -5.78 -15.97 -4.58
C ARG A 269 -5.50 -17.12 -5.55
N ASN A 270 -4.27 -17.65 -5.59
CA ASN A 270 -3.82 -18.72 -6.48
C ASN A 270 -3.86 -18.37 -7.97
N LEU A 271 -3.74 -17.09 -8.33
CA LEU A 271 -3.66 -16.66 -9.74
C LEU A 271 -2.24 -16.75 -10.28
N ALA A 272 -1.23 -16.76 -9.41
CA ALA A 272 0.18 -16.87 -9.76
C ALA A 272 0.93 -17.71 -8.72
N PRO A 273 2.02 -18.39 -9.11
CA PRO A 273 2.88 -19.10 -8.17
C PRO A 273 3.69 -18.14 -7.28
N GLU A 274 4.06 -18.59 -6.08
CA GLU A 274 4.88 -17.80 -5.14
C GLU A 274 6.26 -17.45 -5.73
N SER A 275 6.82 -18.32 -6.59
CA SER A 275 8.09 -18.11 -7.29
C SER A 275 8.13 -16.85 -8.17
N LEU A 276 6.95 -16.39 -8.64
CA LEU A 276 6.85 -15.21 -9.51
C LEU A 276 7.40 -13.94 -8.86
N ILE A 277 7.38 -13.84 -7.52
CA ILE A 277 7.97 -12.70 -6.79
C ILE A 277 9.47 -12.60 -7.07
N HIS A 278 10.18 -13.73 -7.00
CA HIS A 278 11.62 -13.76 -7.25
C HIS A 278 11.94 -13.47 -8.71
N THR A 279 11.17 -14.05 -9.64
CA THR A 279 11.29 -13.74 -11.07
C THR A 279 11.07 -12.26 -11.35
N ALA A 280 10.13 -11.61 -10.64
CA ALA A 280 9.86 -10.19 -10.78
C ALA A 280 11.01 -9.28 -10.30
N PHE A 281 11.96 -9.80 -9.52
CA PHE A 281 13.19 -9.09 -9.15
C PHE A 281 14.33 -9.24 -10.16
N SER A 282 14.24 -10.21 -11.07
CA SER A 282 15.25 -10.41 -12.11
C SER A 282 15.28 -9.22 -13.07
N LYS A 283 16.48 -8.73 -13.36
CA LYS A 283 16.68 -7.58 -14.26
C LYS A 283 16.29 -7.88 -15.70
N ASP A 284 16.43 -9.14 -16.10
CA ASP A 284 16.19 -9.60 -17.47
C ASP A 284 14.72 -9.90 -17.76
N VAL A 285 13.85 -9.82 -16.75
CA VAL A 285 12.43 -10.14 -16.88
C VAL A 285 11.59 -8.88 -16.67
N ASN A 286 10.73 -8.59 -17.63
CA ASN A 286 9.70 -7.55 -17.49
C ASN A 286 8.34 -8.22 -17.26
N ILE A 287 7.69 -7.89 -16.14
CA ILE A 287 6.41 -8.44 -15.73
C ILE A 287 5.43 -7.30 -15.49
N THR A 288 4.23 -7.44 -16.02
CA THR A 288 3.13 -6.52 -15.73
C THR A 288 2.53 -6.84 -14.36
N VAL A 289 3.06 -6.19 -13.32
CA VAL A 289 2.59 -6.39 -11.94
C VAL A 289 1.26 -5.65 -11.69
N PRO A 290 0.23 -6.33 -11.13
CA PRO A 290 -1.01 -5.69 -10.71
C PRO A 290 -0.79 -4.59 -9.67
N MET A 291 -1.51 -3.49 -9.79
CA MET A 291 -1.42 -2.35 -8.86
C MET A 291 -2.71 -2.24 -8.05
N ALA A 292 -2.63 -2.48 -6.74
CA ALA A 292 -3.78 -2.37 -5.85
C ALA A 292 -4.31 -0.91 -5.75
N PRO A 293 -5.56 -0.66 -5.35
CA PRO A 293 -6.12 0.69 -5.18
C PRO A 293 -5.33 1.57 -4.19
N GLU A 294 -5.41 2.89 -4.31
CA GLU A 294 -4.70 3.84 -3.46
C GLU A 294 -5.33 4.06 -2.09
N VAL A 295 -6.66 3.95 -1.97
CA VAL A 295 -7.44 4.42 -0.82
C VAL A 295 -6.97 3.80 0.49
N GLY A 296 -6.67 2.50 0.49
CA GLY A 296 -6.20 1.79 1.68
C GLY A 296 -4.77 2.11 2.12
N LEU A 297 -3.98 2.81 1.30
CA LEU A 297 -2.58 3.11 1.59
C LEU A 297 -2.45 4.44 2.33
N TYR A 298 -1.69 4.44 3.43
CA TYR A 298 -1.27 5.68 4.07
C TYR A 298 0.16 5.60 4.64
N LEU A 299 0.83 6.76 4.67
CA LEU A 299 2.11 6.91 5.36
C LEU A 299 1.84 6.99 6.87
N ASP A 300 2.35 6.02 7.62
CA ASP A 300 2.16 5.95 9.07
C ASP A 300 3.29 6.66 9.82
N GLU A 301 4.56 6.46 9.43
CA GLU A 301 5.69 7.07 10.15
C GLU A 301 6.92 7.30 9.27
N CYS A 302 7.66 8.38 9.55
CA CYS A 302 8.99 8.67 9.01
C CYS A 302 10.03 8.58 10.12
N PHE A 303 11.04 7.71 9.96
CA PHE A 303 12.08 7.53 10.97
C PHE A 303 13.31 8.38 10.67
N PHE A 304 13.87 8.97 11.72
CA PHE A 304 15.07 9.82 11.69
C PHE A 304 16.16 9.31 12.64
N THR A 305 16.18 8.00 12.88
CA THR A 305 17.11 7.32 13.80
C THR A 305 18.56 7.78 13.66
N SER A 306 19.11 7.83 12.45
CA SER A 306 20.51 8.24 12.24
C SER A 306 20.73 9.74 12.50
N TYR A 307 19.73 10.59 12.30
CA TYR A 307 19.80 12.00 12.69
C TYR A 307 19.74 12.15 14.22
N ASN A 308 18.79 11.47 14.86
CA ASN A 308 18.58 11.53 16.30
C ASN A 308 19.85 11.09 17.04
N THR A 309 20.46 9.97 16.66
CA THR A 309 21.75 9.52 17.23
C THR A 309 22.88 10.52 16.97
N LYS A 310 22.92 11.15 15.80
CA LYS A 310 24.01 12.08 15.45
C LYS A 310 23.93 13.41 16.22
N PHE A 311 22.73 13.86 16.58
CA PHE A 311 22.49 15.17 17.19
C PHE A 311 21.92 15.12 18.61
N GLU A 312 21.93 13.93 19.23
CA GLU A 312 21.34 13.63 20.54
C GLU A 312 21.70 14.67 21.63
N ASP A 313 22.97 15.06 21.72
CA ASP A 313 23.45 16.02 22.74
C ASP A 313 23.03 17.48 22.49
N SER A 314 22.56 17.80 21.30
CA SER A 314 22.44 19.19 20.82
C SER A 314 21.03 19.59 20.37
N HIS A 315 20.21 18.62 19.97
CA HIS A 315 18.88 18.85 19.44
C HIS A 315 17.93 17.80 19.98
N GLU A 316 16.67 18.19 20.15
CA GLU A 316 15.64 17.25 20.50
C GLU A 316 15.44 16.17 19.43
N GLU A 317 15.04 14.99 19.89
CA GLU A 317 14.69 13.87 19.03
C GLU A 317 13.57 14.24 18.05
N VAL A 318 13.78 14.02 16.76
CA VAL A 318 12.71 14.11 15.74
C VAL A 318 11.98 12.77 15.70
N SER A 319 10.83 12.73 16.37
CA SER A 319 9.99 11.54 16.52
C SER A 319 8.52 11.93 16.63
N MET A 320 7.62 10.98 16.28
CA MET A 320 6.18 11.11 16.43
C MET A 320 5.67 10.70 17.82
N GLU A 321 6.53 10.21 18.71
CA GLU A 321 6.10 9.64 20.00
C GLU A 321 5.30 10.63 20.86
N ALA A 322 5.73 11.90 20.90
CA ALA A 322 5.03 12.96 21.63
C ALA A 322 3.61 13.28 21.09
N TYR A 323 3.31 12.84 19.86
CA TYR A 323 2.06 13.12 19.16
C TYR A 323 1.24 11.86 18.87
N LYS A 324 1.60 10.74 19.51
CA LYS A 324 1.05 9.42 19.20
C LYS A 324 -0.46 9.36 19.44
N GLU A 325 -0.93 9.90 20.56
CA GLU A 325 -2.35 9.90 20.90
C GLU A 325 -3.17 10.76 19.93
N GLU A 326 -2.70 11.98 19.59
CA GLU A 326 -3.40 12.81 18.62
C GLU A 326 -3.35 12.23 17.20
N ALA A 327 -2.23 11.58 16.84
CA ALA A 327 -2.08 10.90 15.56
C ALA A 327 -3.03 9.68 15.44
N GLU A 328 -3.21 8.88 16.49
CA GLU A 328 -4.20 7.81 16.51
C GLU A 328 -5.63 8.35 16.42
N ALA A 329 -5.97 9.39 17.19
CA ALA A 329 -7.28 10.03 17.12
C ALA A 329 -7.56 10.60 15.72
N PHE A 330 -6.57 11.22 15.08
CA PHE A 330 -6.65 11.71 13.71
C PHE A 330 -6.83 10.57 12.70
N LYS A 331 -6.10 9.46 12.86
CA LYS A 331 -6.27 8.25 12.04
C LYS A 331 -7.69 7.73 12.10
N LEU A 332 -8.23 7.53 13.31
CA LEU A 332 -9.59 7.02 13.50
C LEU A 332 -10.63 7.94 12.84
N LYS A 333 -10.54 9.24 13.12
CA LYS A 333 -11.52 10.24 12.69
C LYS A 333 -11.50 10.48 11.18
N HIS A 334 -10.32 10.61 10.58
CA HIS A 334 -10.20 11.07 9.19
C HIS A 334 -9.73 9.97 8.23
N ILE A 335 -8.75 9.15 8.60
CA ILE A 335 -8.16 8.17 7.67
C ILE A 335 -9.01 6.88 7.63
N TYR A 336 -9.26 6.26 8.77
CA TYR A 336 -10.00 4.99 8.84
C TYR A 336 -11.47 5.19 8.47
N SER A 337 -12.09 6.28 8.94
CA SER A 337 -13.44 6.66 8.50
C SER A 337 -13.51 6.87 6.98
N HIS A 338 -12.52 7.53 6.37
CA HIS A 338 -12.49 7.68 4.91
C HIS A 338 -12.33 6.34 4.19
N ILE A 339 -11.43 5.47 4.66
CA ILE A 339 -11.17 4.16 4.04
C ILE A 339 -12.43 3.27 4.11
N GLY A 340 -13.04 3.15 5.29
CA GLY A 340 -14.26 2.36 5.49
C GLY A 340 -15.41 2.86 4.61
N SER A 341 -15.68 4.16 4.66
CA SER A 341 -16.80 4.75 3.92
C SER A 341 -16.57 4.76 2.41
N ALA A 342 -15.33 4.96 1.96
CA ALA A 342 -14.97 4.90 0.55
C ALA A 342 -15.11 3.48 -0.01
N GLU A 343 -14.69 2.44 0.72
CA GLU A 343 -14.87 1.07 0.27
C GLU A 343 -16.36 0.67 0.28
N ARG A 344 -17.12 1.09 1.30
CA ARG A 344 -18.57 0.86 1.34
C ARG A 344 -19.31 1.54 0.19
N ARG A 345 -18.92 2.76 -0.16
CA ARG A 345 -19.59 3.57 -1.20
C ARG A 345 -19.13 3.22 -2.61
N TYR A 346 -17.84 3.01 -2.81
CA TYR A 346 -17.24 2.87 -4.14
C TYR A 346 -16.70 1.46 -4.42
N GLY A 347 -16.62 0.54 -3.46
CA GLY A 347 -16.17 -0.84 -3.66
C GLY A 347 -14.92 -0.97 -4.53
N SER A 348 -13.93 -0.11 -4.29
CA SER A 348 -12.77 0.06 -5.18
C SER A 348 -11.92 -1.20 -5.26
N VAL A 349 -11.80 -1.91 -4.14
CA VAL A 349 -11.07 -3.18 -4.07
C VAL A 349 -11.86 -4.26 -4.78
N ALA A 350 -13.18 -4.33 -4.57
CA ALA A 350 -14.04 -5.29 -5.27
C ALA A 350 -13.95 -5.16 -6.80
N LEU A 351 -13.99 -3.93 -7.35
CA LEU A 351 -13.80 -3.66 -8.78
C LEU A 351 -12.40 -4.05 -9.28
N TRP A 352 -11.38 -3.68 -8.52
CA TRP A 352 -10.00 -4.00 -8.87
C TRP A 352 -9.76 -5.51 -8.96
N LEU A 353 -10.33 -6.30 -8.04
CA LEU A 353 -10.21 -7.75 -8.05
C LEU A 353 -10.78 -8.40 -9.33
N HIS A 354 -11.76 -7.78 -9.99
CA HIS A 354 -12.27 -8.25 -11.28
C HIS A 354 -11.23 -8.11 -12.40
N SER A 355 -10.47 -7.02 -12.36
CA SER A 355 -9.40 -6.76 -13.31
C SER A 355 -8.20 -7.69 -13.09
N LEU A 356 -8.11 -8.35 -11.93
CA LEU A 356 -7.02 -9.24 -11.55
C LEU A 356 -7.19 -10.62 -12.20
N ASN A 357 -6.97 -10.69 -13.51
CA ASN A 357 -7.09 -11.90 -14.30
C ASN A 357 -6.03 -11.96 -15.42
N TYR A 358 -5.88 -13.13 -16.05
CA TYR A 358 -4.87 -13.38 -17.08
C TYR A 358 -5.01 -12.54 -18.36
N ARG A 359 -6.17 -11.95 -18.64
CA ARG A 359 -6.34 -11.06 -19.80
C ARG A 359 -5.62 -9.73 -19.58
N ASN A 360 -5.76 -9.19 -18.38
CA ASN A 360 -5.13 -7.92 -17.99
C ASN A 360 -3.68 -8.10 -17.51
N TYR A 361 -3.37 -9.27 -16.95
CA TYR A 361 -2.05 -9.61 -16.42
C TYR A 361 -1.61 -11.00 -16.92
N PRO A 362 -1.19 -11.10 -18.20
CA PRO A 362 -0.79 -12.39 -18.81
C PRO A 362 0.35 -13.08 -18.07
N ASP A 363 1.28 -12.30 -17.51
CA ASP A 363 2.46 -12.79 -16.81
C ASP A 363 2.14 -13.51 -15.48
N LEU A 364 0.90 -13.40 -14.97
CA LEU A 364 0.46 -14.20 -13.81
C LEU A 364 0.39 -15.69 -14.17
N ASN A 365 0.20 -16.04 -15.44
CA ASN A 365 0.07 -17.41 -15.91
C ASN A 365 1.41 -18.09 -16.23
N TYR A 366 2.48 -17.66 -15.55
CA TYR A 366 3.87 -18.01 -15.87
C TYR A 366 4.09 -19.53 -16.09
N ASP A 367 3.37 -20.38 -15.33
CA ASP A 367 3.51 -21.84 -15.42
C ASP A 367 2.73 -22.51 -16.58
N ARG A 368 1.59 -21.98 -17.05
CA ARG A 368 0.82 -22.65 -18.14
C ARG A 368 1.36 -22.36 -19.54
N ASN A 369 2.17 -21.32 -19.70
CA ASN A 369 2.77 -20.95 -20.99
C ASN A 369 4.12 -21.63 -21.27
N GLY A 370 4.47 -22.69 -20.54
CA GLY A 370 5.47 -23.65 -21.02
C GLY A 370 6.93 -23.25 -20.86
N HIS A 371 7.32 -22.69 -19.71
CA HIS A 371 8.71 -22.75 -19.26
C HIS A 371 8.79 -23.50 -17.93
N ASN A 372 8.98 -24.81 -18.05
CA ASN A 372 9.08 -25.73 -16.95
C ASN A 372 10.44 -25.54 -16.24
N THR A 373 10.48 -24.73 -15.17
CA THR A 373 11.59 -24.75 -14.22
C THR A 373 11.04 -24.90 -12.80
N GLU A 374 10.67 -26.14 -12.44
CA GLU A 374 10.54 -26.54 -11.05
C GLU A 374 11.92 -26.42 -10.37
N GLN A 375 12.22 -25.24 -9.83
CA GLN A 375 13.27 -25.05 -8.84
C GLN A 375 12.59 -24.92 -7.48
N VAL A 376 12.58 -26.01 -6.72
CA VAL A 376 12.16 -25.98 -5.32
C VAL A 376 13.35 -25.49 -4.50
N ILE A 377 13.28 -24.26 -4.00
CA ILE A 377 14.27 -23.72 -3.07
C ILE A 377 13.90 -24.20 -1.66
N ILE A 378 14.76 -25.02 -1.05
CA ILE A 378 14.62 -25.48 0.33
C ILE A 378 15.59 -24.70 1.21
N TYR A 379 15.08 -24.00 2.22
CA TYR A 379 15.92 -23.36 3.24
C TYR A 379 16.32 -24.41 4.28
N LYS A 380 17.63 -24.65 4.46
CA LYS A 380 18.15 -25.42 5.59
C LYS A 380 18.52 -24.47 6.72
N LYS A 381 18.10 -24.83 7.94
CA LYS A 381 18.58 -24.19 9.17
C LYS A 381 20.01 -24.68 9.42
N VAL A 382 20.98 -23.78 9.46
CA VAL A 382 22.35 -24.09 9.86
C VAL A 382 22.46 -23.80 11.35
N ASP A 383 22.59 -24.84 12.17
CA ASP A 383 22.86 -24.69 13.59
C ASP A 383 24.34 -24.31 13.77
N GLY A 384 24.59 -23.03 14.06
CA GLY A 384 25.90 -22.48 14.37
C GLY A 384 25.77 -21.34 15.38
N SER A 385 26.49 -21.46 16.49
CA SER A 385 26.43 -20.59 17.66
C SER A 385 26.82 -19.12 17.41
N GLN A 386 26.07 -18.22 18.05
CA GLN A 386 26.25 -16.77 18.25
C GLN A 386 25.89 -15.83 17.07
N ASP A 387 24.66 -15.31 17.17
CA ASP A 387 24.19 -13.95 16.87
C ASP A 387 24.38 -13.37 15.44
N THR A 388 24.00 -14.13 14.41
CA THR A 388 23.41 -13.62 13.16
C THR A 388 22.60 -14.73 12.48
N THR A 389 21.32 -14.50 12.15
CA THR A 389 20.53 -15.47 11.38
C THR A 389 20.73 -15.22 9.89
N GLU A 390 21.76 -15.84 9.29
CA GLU A 390 21.91 -15.88 7.84
C GLU A 390 21.15 -17.09 7.26
N LEU A 391 20.31 -16.82 6.25
CA LEU A 391 19.57 -17.83 5.49
C LEU A 391 20.22 -17.95 4.11
N GLU A 392 20.92 -19.06 3.85
CA GLU A 392 21.44 -19.36 2.50
C GLU A 392 20.43 -20.18 1.68
N PRO A 393 20.13 -19.78 0.42
CA PRO A 393 19.29 -20.57 -0.46
C PRO A 393 20.06 -21.76 -1.04
N VAL A 394 19.51 -22.97 -0.90
CA VAL A 394 20.00 -24.16 -1.61
C VAL A 394 19.08 -24.47 -2.78
N ILE A 395 19.64 -24.46 -3.99
CA ILE A 395 18.93 -24.82 -5.23
C ILE A 395 19.04 -26.33 -5.43
N VAL A 396 17.92 -27.04 -5.42
CA VAL A 396 17.86 -28.48 -5.74
C VAL A 396 17.09 -28.68 -7.04
N SER A 397 17.77 -29.16 -8.07
CA SER A 397 17.16 -29.63 -9.31
C SER A 397 16.81 -31.10 -9.20
N LYS A 398 15.53 -31.46 -9.35
CA LYS A 398 15.12 -32.86 -9.55
C LYS A 398 15.11 -33.16 -11.04
N GLN A 399 16.04 -33.99 -11.51
CA GLN A 399 15.87 -34.69 -12.78
C GLN A 399 15.19 -36.03 -12.47
N ASN A 400 14.03 -36.27 -13.10
CA ASN A 400 13.42 -37.60 -13.10
C ASN A 400 14.25 -38.50 -14.01
N GLY A 401 15.05 -39.39 -13.41
CA GLY A 401 15.82 -40.40 -14.11
C GLY A 401 17.17 -40.67 -13.44
N GLU A 402 17.21 -41.75 -12.64
CA GLU A 402 18.36 -42.56 -12.21
C GLU A 402 19.70 -41.91 -11.79
N ASN A 403 20.13 -42.27 -10.57
CA ASN A 403 21.44 -42.11 -9.92
C ASN A 403 21.89 -40.69 -9.51
N THR A 404 21.69 -40.42 -8.21
CA THR A 404 22.17 -39.26 -7.46
C THR A 404 23.70 -39.20 -7.38
N GLN A 405 24.33 -38.21 -8.02
CA GLN A 405 25.63 -37.65 -7.59
C GLN A 405 25.43 -36.20 -7.17
N VAL A 406 25.76 -35.90 -5.92
CA VAL A 406 25.76 -34.54 -5.35
C VAL A 406 26.95 -33.77 -5.93
N LYS A 407 26.70 -32.76 -6.77
CA LYS A 407 27.72 -31.79 -7.17
C LYS A 407 27.51 -30.49 -6.41
N THR A 408 28.44 -30.16 -5.51
CA THR A 408 28.60 -28.84 -4.92
C THR A 408 29.52 -28.01 -5.80
N SER A 409 29.00 -27.00 -6.50
CA SER A 409 29.82 -25.98 -7.18
C SER A 409 30.06 -24.81 -6.22
N LYS A 410 31.31 -24.65 -5.76
CA LYS A 410 31.79 -23.41 -5.15
C LYS A 410 32.26 -22.49 -6.28
N GLU A 411 31.49 -21.47 -6.65
CA GLU A 411 32.02 -20.36 -7.44
C GLU A 411 32.68 -19.36 -6.49
N THR A 412 34.00 -19.24 -6.62
CA THR A 412 34.81 -18.25 -5.90
C THR A 412 34.95 -17.06 -6.83
N MET A 413 34.27 -15.95 -6.53
CA MET A 413 34.41 -14.73 -7.30
C MET A 413 35.54 -13.90 -6.71
N THR A 414 36.71 -13.95 -7.36
CA THR A 414 37.87 -13.10 -7.04
C THR A 414 37.59 -11.67 -7.51
N ILE A 415 37.62 -10.71 -6.58
CA ILE A 415 37.50 -9.28 -6.87
C ILE A 415 38.88 -8.76 -7.29
N ALA A 416 38.95 -8.12 -8.45
CA ALA A 416 39.99 -7.14 -8.80
C ALA A 416 39.33 -5.77 -8.95
#